data_AF-G9ZQ35-F1
#
_entry.id   AF-G9ZQ35-F1
#
_cell.length_a   1.000
_cell.length_b   1.000
_cell.length_c   1.000
_cell.angle_alpha   90.00
_cell.angle_beta   90.00
_cell.angle_gamma   90.00
#
_symmetry.space_group_name_H-M   'P 1'
#
loop_
_entity.id
_entity.type
_entity.pdbx_description
1 polymer ?
#
loop_
_entity_poly.entity_id
_entity_poly.type
_entity_poly.pdbx_seq_one_letter_code
_entity_poly.pdbx_strand_id
1 'polypeptide(L)'
;MLQISFDEVTSDQLANKFPKLSTTENFKEDLEQIAKTYNLTLYTAPDTQITANLATAAQHGSLPFEKAVFSGKHDKLGFVLY
;
A
#
# COMPACT_ATOMS: atom_id res chain seq x y z
N MET A 1 13.98 -10.72 -4.52
CA MET A 1 12.94 -10.84 -3.48
C MET A 1 12.45 -9.43 -3.18
N LEU A 2 11.16 -9.14 -3.42
CA LEU A 2 10.56 -7.90 -2.94
C LEU A 2 10.60 -7.93 -1.42
N GLN A 3 11.42 -7.08 -0.81
CA GLN A 3 11.42 -6.89 0.63
C GLN A 3 10.24 -5.97 0.93
N ILE A 4 9.06 -6.58 1.07
CA ILE A 4 7.81 -5.86 1.34
C ILE A 4 7.84 -5.47 2.82
N SER A 5 8.39 -4.30 3.12
CA SER A 5 8.35 -3.75 4.48
C SER A 5 6.92 -3.28 4.79
N PHE A 6 6.32 -3.86 5.82
CA PHE A 6 4.97 -3.53 6.27
C PHE A 6 5.02 -2.58 7.49
N ASP A 7 5.66 -1.44 7.27
CA ASP A 7 5.87 -0.43 8.29
C ASP A 7 4.68 0.54 8.37
N GLU A 8 4.59 1.26 9.48
CA GLU A 8 3.67 2.39 9.62
C GLU A 8 4.07 3.47 8.61
N VAL A 9 3.11 3.89 7.77
CA VAL A 9 3.29 4.93 6.77
C VAL A 9 2.47 6.13 7.18
N THR A 10 3.12 7.30 7.21
CA THR A 10 2.43 8.58 7.44
C THR A 10 2.02 9.22 6.12
N SER A 11 1.03 10.12 6.15
CA SER A 11 0.64 10.90 4.97
C SER A 11 1.82 11.67 4.36
N ASP A 12 2.76 12.17 5.18
CA ASP A 12 3.97 12.84 4.71
C ASP A 12 4.90 11.91 3.91
N GLN A 13 5.02 10.64 4.33
CA GLN A 13 5.80 9.65 3.58
C GLN A 13 5.15 9.29 2.25
N LEU A 14 3.82 9.19 2.21
CA LEU A 14 3.07 9.05 0.96
C LEU A 14 3.28 10.26 0.04
N ALA A 15 3.16 11.48 0.56
CA ALA A 15 3.37 12.71 -0.21
C ALA A 15 4.80 12.78 -0.78
N ASN A 16 5.81 12.39 0.01
CA ASN A 16 7.19 12.34 -0.45
C ASN A 16 7.42 11.28 -1.56
N LYS A 17 6.78 10.11 -1.46
CA LYS A 17 6.86 9.07 -2.49
C LYS A 17 6.02 9.38 -3.73
N PHE A 18 4.91 10.08 -3.57
CA PHE A 18 3.95 10.40 -4.60
C PHE A 18 3.73 11.93 -4.68
N PRO A 19 4.74 12.72 -5.07
CA PRO A 19 4.76 14.19 -4.94
C PRO A 19 3.77 14.92 -5.86
N LYS A 20 3.05 14.20 -6.72
CA LYS A 20 2.02 14.76 -7.61
C LYS A 20 0.66 14.97 -6.93
N LEU A 21 0.53 14.64 -5.65
CA LEU A 21 -0.75 14.64 -4.94
C LEU A 21 -0.75 15.57 -3.74
N SER A 22 -1.84 16.32 -3.60
CA SER A 22 -2.16 17.08 -2.39
C SER A 22 -2.78 16.12 -1.38
N THR A 23 -2.27 16.09 -0.16
CA THR A 23 -2.85 15.29 0.94
C THR A 23 -4.23 15.84 1.32
N THR A 24 -5.25 14.99 1.40
CA THR A 24 -6.63 15.38 1.72
C THR A 24 -6.97 15.27 3.22
N GLU A 25 -5.98 15.09 4.09
CA GLU A 25 -6.12 14.76 5.52
C GLU A 25 -6.80 13.40 5.79
N ASN A 26 -7.29 12.72 4.75
CA ASN A 26 -7.85 11.39 4.81
C ASN A 26 -6.93 10.40 4.10
N PHE A 27 -6.23 9.58 4.89
CA PHE A 27 -5.24 8.63 4.40
C PHE A 27 -5.79 7.65 3.36
N LYS A 28 -7.05 7.21 3.50
CA LYS A 28 -7.65 6.28 2.54
C LYS A 28 -7.92 6.96 1.20
N GLU A 29 -8.41 8.19 1.22
CA GLU A 29 -8.62 8.98 0.01
C GLU A 29 -7.29 9.29 -0.69
N ASP A 30 -6.24 9.61 0.08
CA ASP A 30 -4.89 9.80 -0.45
C ASP A 30 -4.41 8.56 -1.21
N LEU A 31 -4.60 7.36 -0.63
CA LEU A 31 -4.27 6.11 -1.30
C LEU A 31 -5.09 5.86 -2.58
N GLU A 32 -6.39 6.16 -2.56
CA GLU A 32 -7.26 6.02 -3.73
C GLU A 32 -6.86 6.99 -4.86
N GLN A 33 -6.46 8.22 -4.51
CA GLN A 33 -5.93 9.19 -5.47
C GLN A 33 -4.59 8.75 -6.04
N ILE A 34 -3.69 8.19 -5.23
CA ILE A 34 -2.42 7.61 -5.70
C ILE A 34 -2.70 6.47 -6.68
N ALA A 35 -3.56 5.53 -6.30
CA ALA A 35 -3.92 4.41 -7.15
C ALA A 35 -4.43 4.89 -8.52
N LYS A 36 -5.35 5.86 -8.52
CA LYS A 36 -5.88 6.43 -9.75
C LYS A 36 -4.84 7.20 -10.57
N THR A 37 -4.01 8.01 -9.93
CA THR A 37 -3.03 8.89 -10.61
C THR A 37 -1.91 8.10 -11.26
N TYR A 38 -1.48 7.02 -10.62
CA TYR A 38 -0.38 6.17 -11.08
C TYR A 38 -0.87 4.90 -11.80
N ASN A 39 -2.19 4.78 -12.03
CA ASN A 39 -2.83 3.62 -12.65
C ASN A 39 -2.47 2.29 -11.96
N LEU A 40 -2.48 2.31 -10.63
CA LEU A 40 -2.25 1.19 -9.73
C LEU A 40 -3.57 0.69 -9.15
N THR A 41 -3.59 -0.56 -8.71
CA THR A 41 -4.69 -1.13 -7.95
C THR A 41 -4.42 -0.94 -6.47
N LEU A 42 -5.40 -0.36 -5.75
CA LEU A 42 -5.38 -0.28 -4.30
C LEU A 42 -6.08 -1.50 -3.71
N TYR A 43 -5.38 -2.22 -2.83
CA TYR A 43 -5.99 -3.20 -1.96
C TYR A 43 -5.80 -2.78 -0.50
N THR A 44 -6.89 -2.66 0.23
CA THR A 44 -6.90 -2.33 1.66
C THR A 44 -7.59 -3.43 2.46
N ALA A 45 -7.04 -3.78 3.61
CA ALA A 45 -7.64 -4.70 4.57
C ALA A 45 -7.12 -4.38 5.98
N PRO A 46 -7.62 -5.05 7.03
CA PRO A 46 -6.96 -4.98 8.34
C PRO A 46 -5.48 -5.34 8.23
N ASP A 47 -4.63 -4.64 8.97
CA ASP A 47 -3.17 -4.78 8.97
C ASP A 47 -2.70 -6.25 9.10
N THR A 48 -3.35 -7.00 9.98
CA THR A 48 -3.14 -8.44 10.19
C THR A 48 -3.43 -9.30 8.97
N GLN A 49 -4.48 -8.97 8.19
CA GLN A 49 -4.82 -9.70 6.96
C GLN A 49 -3.86 -9.36 5.82
N ILE A 50 -3.49 -8.09 5.66
CA ILE A 50 -2.54 -7.70 4.60
C ILE A 50 -1.18 -8.34 4.84
N THR A 51 -0.70 -8.32 6.09
CA THR A 51 0.59 -8.96 6.43
C THR A 51 0.58 -10.45 6.08
N ALA A 52 -0.50 -11.17 6.40
CA ALA A 52 -0.66 -12.57 6.04
C ALA A 52 -0.67 -12.79 4.52
N ASN A 53 -1.46 -11.98 3.80
CA ASN A 53 -1.59 -12.09 2.34
C ASN A 53 -0.28 -11.78 1.61
N LEU A 54 0.49 -10.80 2.09
CA LEU A 54 1.82 -10.44 1.57
C LEU A 54 2.84 -11.56 1.85
N ALA A 55 2.84 -12.13 3.06
CA ALA A 55 3.72 -13.24 3.41
C ALA A 55 3.43 -14.48 2.55
N THR A 56 2.15 -14.81 2.33
CA THR A 56 1.74 -15.88 1.43
C THR A 56 2.14 -15.58 -0.02
N ALA A 57 1.96 -14.34 -0.50
CA ALA A 57 2.37 -13.95 -1.85
C ALA A 57 3.89 -14.07 -2.06
N ALA A 58 4.70 -13.67 -1.08
CA ALA A 58 6.16 -13.79 -1.14
C ALA A 58 6.64 -15.25 -1.15
N GLN A 59 5.92 -16.16 -0.51
CA GLN A 59 6.26 -17.59 -0.42
C GLN A 59 5.75 -18.43 -1.59
N HIS A 60 4.57 -18.10 -2.12
CA HIS A 60 3.86 -18.93 -3.10
C HIS A 60 3.70 -18.30 -4.48
N GLY A 61 4.17 -17.06 -4.69
CA GLY A 61 4.02 -16.36 -5.97
C GLY A 61 2.57 -15.99 -6.27
N SER A 62 1.79 -15.66 -5.24
CA SER A 62 0.36 -15.35 -5.43
C SER A 62 0.16 -13.98 -6.06
N LEU A 63 -0.35 -13.98 -7.29
CA LEU A 63 -0.97 -12.84 -7.97
C LEU A 63 -2.18 -12.40 -7.12
N PRO A 64 -2.15 -11.20 -6.49
CA PRO A 64 -1.95 -9.93 -7.18
C PRO A 64 -0.69 -9.14 -6.80
N PHE A 65 -0.02 -9.48 -5.69
CA PHE A 65 1.02 -8.63 -5.09
C PHE A 65 2.43 -8.85 -5.64
N GLU A 66 2.59 -9.71 -6.64
CA GLU A 66 3.87 -9.91 -7.34
C GLU A 66 4.39 -8.60 -7.96
N LYS A 67 3.48 -7.69 -8.34
CA LYS A 67 3.77 -6.35 -8.88
C LYS A 67 3.66 -5.24 -7.84
N ALA A 68 3.62 -5.56 -6.55
CA ALA A 68 3.50 -4.55 -5.50
C ALA A 68 4.60 -3.49 -5.62
N VAL A 69 4.17 -2.24 -5.80
CA VAL A 69 5.03 -1.06 -5.91
C VAL A 69 5.23 -0.41 -4.56
N PHE A 70 4.19 -0.44 -3.72
CA PHE A 70 4.23 0.12 -2.38
C PHE A 70 3.23 -0.58 -1.45
N SER A 71 3.59 -0.71 -0.18
CA SER A 71 2.75 -1.30 0.85
C SER A 71 3.06 -0.66 2.19
N GLY A 72 2.11 -0.72 3.11
CA GLY A 72 2.31 -0.27 4.47
C GLY A 72 1.03 -0.37 5.28
N LYS A 73 1.06 0.21 6.47
CA LYS A 73 -0.12 0.33 7.32
C LYS A 73 -0.26 1.75 7.86
N HIS A 74 -1.49 2.12 8.18
CA HIS A 74 -1.82 3.37 8.85
C HIS A 74 -3.04 3.15 9.72
N ASP A 75 -2.94 3.40 11.03
CA ASP A 75 -4.05 3.25 11.98
C ASP A 75 -4.84 1.93 11.82
N LYS A 76 -4.12 0.80 11.85
CA LYS A 76 -4.64 -0.58 11.67
C LYS A 76 -5.21 -0.90 10.27
N LEU A 77 -5.20 0.06 9.35
CA LEU A 77 -5.48 -0.17 7.94
C LEU A 77 -4.19 -0.59 7.23
N GLY A 78 -4.12 -1.84 6.78
CA GLY A 78 -3.11 -2.26 5.83
C GLY A 78 -3.48 -1.86 4.41
N PHE A 79 -2.48 -1.50 3.60
CA PHE A 79 -2.66 -1.26 2.18
C PHE A 79 -1.51 -1.82 1.33
N VAL A 80 -1.85 -2.14 0.08
CA VAL A 80 -0.91 -2.49 -0.99
C VAL A 80 -1.34 -1.80 -2.28
N LEU A 81 -0.38 -1.18 -2.96
CA LEU A 81 -0.49 -0.60 -4.29
C LEU A 81 0.31 -1.47 -5.26
N TYR A 82 -0.32 -2.01 -6.30
CA TYR A 82 0.28 -2.94 -7.27
C TYR A 82 -0.30 -2.79 -8.69
#